data_AF-A0A439PB65-F1
#
_entry.id   AF-A0A439PB65-F1
#
_cell.length_a   1.000
_cell.length_b   1.000
_cell.length_c   1.000
_cell.angle_alpha   90.00
_cell.angle_beta   90.00
_cell.angle_gamma   90.00
#
_symmetry.space_group_name_H-M   'P 1'
#
loop_
_entity.id
_entity.type
_entity.pdbx_description
1 polymer ?
#
loop_
_entity_poly.entity_id
_entity_poly.type
_entity_poly.pdbx_seq_one_letter_code
_entity_poly.pdbx_strand_id
1 'polypeptide(L)'
;MTDGKDVSINEIYKEQYAHFRAMNDILYKIPPLFSVAIGGLWYFAATQLKSDRLIAVGIFLFAAAVSVCSVFIMGRFSLAFSRYITNLNKLDGDYAVSLKDQTWPPSTVKVIQFLLWVATAISLVGVIYAVVPLFCPAVHS
;
A
#
# COMPACT_ATOMS: atom_id res chain seq x y z
N MET A 1 17.74 -31.19 -34.34
CA MET A 1 18.05 -30.55 -33.04
C MET A 1 16.93 -29.55 -32.76
N THR A 2 15.87 -30.02 -32.11
CA THR A 2 14.76 -29.18 -31.63
C THR A 2 14.94 -29.07 -30.12
N ASP A 3 15.51 -27.93 -29.70
CA ASP A 3 15.71 -27.52 -28.32
C ASP A 3 14.34 -27.20 -27.69
N GLY A 4 13.57 -28.25 -27.42
CA GLY A 4 12.26 -28.18 -26.78
C GLY A 4 12.44 -28.38 -25.28
N LYS A 5 12.73 -27.29 -24.56
CA LYS A 5 12.62 -27.26 -23.10
C LYS A 5 11.14 -27.35 -22.73
N ASP A 6 10.61 -28.56 -22.67
CA ASP A 6 9.38 -28.84 -21.97
C ASP A 6 9.65 -28.64 -20.47
N VAL A 7 9.51 -27.40 -20.01
CA VAL A 7 9.67 -27.03 -18.60
C VAL A 7 8.76 -27.95 -17.80
N SER A 8 9.33 -28.72 -16.88
CA SER A 8 8.53 -29.70 -16.14
C SER A 8 7.52 -28.97 -15.25
N ILE A 9 6.32 -29.53 -15.09
CA ILE A 9 5.29 -28.96 -14.20
C ILE A 9 5.84 -28.74 -12.77
N ASN A 10 6.78 -29.60 -12.34
CA ASN A 10 7.47 -29.49 -11.05
C ASN A 10 8.38 -28.25 -10.97
N GLU A 11 9.07 -27.89 -12.05
CA GLU A 11 9.86 -26.65 -12.13
C GLU A 11 8.96 -25.42 -12.07
N ILE A 12 7.87 -25.39 -12.85
CA ILE A 12 6.88 -24.30 -12.82
C ILE A 12 6.30 -24.14 -11.41
N TYR A 13 5.98 -25.24 -10.74
CA TYR A 13 5.46 -25.24 -9.39
C TYR A 13 6.47 -24.70 -8.36
N LYS A 14 7.74 -25.13 -8.44
CA LYS A 14 8.82 -24.59 -7.58
C LYS A 14 9.04 -23.10 -7.79
N GLU A 15 9.04 -22.63 -9.03
CA GLU A 15 9.17 -21.21 -9.35
C GLU A 15 7.99 -20.40 -8.80
N GLN A 16 6.75 -20.88 -8.96
CA GLN A 16 5.57 -20.21 -8.41
C GLN A 16 5.60 -20.11 -6.89
N TYR A 17 6.08 -21.14 -6.18
CA TYR A 17 6.30 -21.09 -4.73
C TYR A 17 7.38 -20.10 -4.33
N ALA A 18 8.48 -20.03 -5.10
CA ALA A 18 9.54 -19.06 -4.87
C ALA A 18 9.03 -17.62 -5.04
N HIS A 19 8.25 -17.35 -6.09
CA HIS A 19 7.60 -16.06 -6.33
C HIS A 19 6.61 -15.71 -5.23
N PHE A 20 5.78 -16.67 -4.79
CA PHE A 20 4.83 -16.46 -3.70
C PHE A 20 5.54 -16.10 -2.40
N ARG A 21 6.61 -16.82 -2.04
CA ARG A 21 7.41 -16.53 -0.83
C ARG A 21 8.07 -15.15 -0.88
N ALA A 22 8.69 -14.80 -2.00
CA ALA A 22 9.29 -13.49 -2.20
C ALA A 22 8.25 -12.36 -2.09
N MET A 23 7.07 -12.57 -2.67
CA MET A 23 5.97 -11.62 -2.57
C MET A 23 5.49 -11.49 -1.11
N ASN A 24 5.33 -12.60 -0.38
CA ASN A 24 4.93 -12.55 1.02
C ASN A 24 5.94 -11.77 1.90
N ASP A 25 7.25 -11.93 1.68
CA ASP A 25 8.27 -11.15 2.38
C ASP A 25 8.18 -9.65 2.06
N ILE A 26 7.94 -9.30 0.79
CA ILE A 26 7.72 -7.90 0.38
C ILE A 26 6.48 -7.31 1.08
N LEU A 27 5.39 -8.08 1.21
CA LEU A 27 4.15 -7.62 1.84
C LEU A 27 4.38 -7.11 3.27
N TYR A 28 5.25 -7.77 4.05
CA TYR A 28 5.54 -7.36 5.43
C TYR A 28 6.47 -6.14 5.52
N LYS A 29 7.20 -5.81 4.44
CA LYS A 29 8.10 -4.64 4.39
C LYS A 29 7.41 -3.37 3.92
N ILE A 30 6.29 -3.49 3.20
CA ILE A 30 5.55 -2.34 2.66
C ILE A 30 4.96 -1.43 3.75
N PRO A 31 4.26 -1.92 4.79
CA PRO A 31 3.67 -1.05 5.81
C PRO A 31 4.64 -0.05 6.46
N PRO A 32 5.82 -0.46 6.97
CA PRO A 32 6.74 0.48 7.57
C PRO A 32 7.29 1.49 6.55
N LEU A 33 7.52 1.09 5.29
CA LEU A 33 7.95 2.00 4.23
C LEU A 33 6.95 3.13 3.99
N PHE A 34 5.66 2.81 3.88
CA PHE A 34 4.62 3.82 3.72
C PHE A 34 4.47 4.71 4.95
N SER A 35 4.52 4.13 6.15
CA SER A 35 4.45 4.89 7.40
C SER A 35 5.59 5.91 7.52
N VAL A 36 6.82 5.52 7.19
CA VAL A 36 7.97 6.43 7.24
C VAL A 36 7.86 7.51 6.17
N ALA A 37 7.49 7.16 4.94
CA ALA A 37 7.36 8.12 3.85
C ALA A 37 6.27 9.17 4.13
N ILE A 38 5.06 8.73 4.50
CA ILE A 38 3.93 9.63 4.81
C ILE A 38 4.21 10.42 6.09
N GLY A 39 4.75 9.77 7.13
CA GLY A 39 5.12 10.43 8.37
C GLY A 39 6.18 11.52 8.17
N GLY A 40 7.18 11.28 7.32
CA GLY A 40 8.18 12.28 6.95
C GLY A 40 7.57 13.48 6.22
N LEU A 41 6.63 13.26 5.32
CA LEU A 41 5.89 14.34 4.65
C LEU A 41 5.05 15.16 5.64
N TRP A 42 4.36 14.51 6.58
CA TRP A 42 3.61 15.21 7.62
C TRP A 42 4.52 16.04 8.53
N TYR A 43 5.65 15.48 8.94
CA TYR A 43 6.62 16.21 9.75
C TYR A 43 7.12 17.45 9.02
N PHE A 44 7.48 17.32 7.74
CA PHE A 44 7.94 18.44 6.92
C PHE A 44 6.82 19.47 6.67
N ALA A 45 5.58 19.03 6.44
CA ALA A 45 4.45 19.94 6.31
C ALA A 45 4.23 20.75 7.60
N ALA A 46 4.32 20.08 8.77
CA ALA A 46 4.13 20.70 10.06
C ALA A 46 5.20 21.76 10.38
N THR A 47 6.46 21.54 10.00
CA THR A 47 7.52 22.54 10.19
C THR A 47 7.32 23.76 9.30
N GLN A 48 6.75 23.58 8.10
CA GLN A 48 6.50 24.68 7.16
C GLN A 48 5.26 25.53 7.51
N LEU A 49 4.34 25.04 8.35
CA LEU A 49 3.12 25.79 8.75
C LEU A 49 3.38 27.19 9.33
N LYS A 50 4.56 27.42 9.93
CA LYS A 50 4.95 28.72 10.49
C LYS A 50 5.75 29.59 9.50
N SER A 51 6.44 28.98 8.54
CA SER A 51 7.30 29.69 7.59
C SER A 51 6.54 30.03 6.32
N ASP A 52 6.01 29.01 5.65
CA ASP A 52 5.25 29.15 4.41
C ASP A 52 4.11 28.12 4.38
N ARG A 53 2.89 28.63 4.60
CA ARG A 53 1.68 27.81 4.62
C ARG A 53 1.32 27.26 3.24
N LEU A 54 1.69 27.94 2.15
CA LEU A 54 1.42 27.43 0.80
C LEU A 54 2.28 26.20 0.51
N ILE A 55 3.55 26.22 0.95
CA ILE A 55 4.42 25.05 0.87
C ILE A 55 3.84 23.91 1.72
N ALA A 56 3.38 24.18 2.95
CA ALA A 56 2.75 23.19 3.81
C ALA A 56 1.50 22.55 3.15
N VAL A 57 0.65 23.36 2.51
CA VAL A 57 -0.51 22.87 1.72
C VAL A 57 -0.07 21.94 0.60
N GLY A 58 0.96 22.34 -0.16
CA GLY A 58 1.51 21.52 -1.23
C GLY A 58 2.00 20.16 -0.74
N ILE A 59 2.69 20.13 0.41
CA ILE A 59 3.19 18.89 1.00
C ILE A 59 2.05 18.01 1.51
N PHE A 60 1.03 18.56 2.16
CA PHE A 60 -0.14 17.78 2.59
C PHE A 60 -0.94 17.20 1.41
N LEU A 61 -1.12 17.97 0.33
CA LEU A 61 -1.73 17.46 -0.91
C LEU A 61 -0.88 16.34 -1.53
N PHE A 62 0.44 16.50 -1.54
CA PHE A 62 1.33 15.46 -2.04
C PHE A 62 1.27 14.19 -1.17
N ALA A 63 1.22 14.33 0.16
CA ALA A 63 1.04 13.20 1.08
C ALA A 63 -0.29 12.46 0.84
N ALA A 64 -1.38 13.19 0.56
CA ALA A 64 -2.66 12.60 0.18
C ALA A 64 -2.55 11.82 -1.14
N ALA A 65 -1.91 12.40 -2.16
CA ALA A 65 -1.71 11.75 -3.45
C ALA A 65 -0.86 10.47 -3.32
N VAL A 66 0.24 10.51 -2.58
CA VAL A 66 1.11 9.34 -2.31
C VAL A 66 0.32 8.25 -1.58
N SER A 67 -0.53 8.62 -0.62
CA SER A 67 -1.36 7.68 0.13
C SER A 67 -2.36 6.96 -0.80
N VAL A 68 -3.03 7.70 -1.69
CA VAL A 68 -3.97 7.14 -2.68
C VAL A 68 -3.25 6.24 -3.68
N CYS A 69 -2.09 6.66 -4.21
CA CYS A 69 -1.27 5.83 -5.09
C CYS A 69 -0.86 4.52 -4.42
N SER A 70 -0.48 4.58 -3.15
CA SER A 70 -0.12 3.41 -2.34
C SER A 70 -1.29 2.44 -2.19
N VAL A 71 -2.54 2.91 -2.05
CA VAL A 71 -3.74 2.05 -2.02
C VAL A 71 -3.88 1.25 -3.31
N PHE A 72 -3.69 1.90 -4.47
CA PHE A 72 -3.77 1.23 -5.77
C PHE A 72 -2.67 0.19 -5.97
N ILE A 73 -1.43 0.50 -5.54
CA ILE A 73 -0.32 -0.45 -5.57
C ILE A 73 -0.65 -1.68 -4.72
N MET A 74 -1.14 -1.48 -3.49
CA MET A 74 -1.58 -2.57 -2.62
C MET A 74 -2.74 -3.38 -3.23
N GLY A 75 -3.64 -2.72 -3.96
CA GLY A 75 -4.74 -3.40 -4.66
C GLY A 75 -4.24 -4.33 -5.76
N ARG A 76 -3.32 -3.85 -6.60
CA ARG A 76 -2.65 -4.68 -7.61
C ARG A 76 -1.87 -5.83 -6.98
N PHE A 77 -1.19 -5.57 -5.87
CA PHE A 77 -0.43 -6.56 -5.13
C PHE A 77 -1.34 -7.68 -4.59
N SER A 78 -2.47 -7.33 -3.96
CA SER A 78 -3.47 -8.32 -3.50
C SER A 78 -3.98 -9.19 -4.63
N LEU A 79 -4.26 -8.61 -5.80
CA LEU A 79 -4.76 -9.36 -6.96
C LEU A 79 -3.72 -10.35 -7.48
N ALA A 80 -2.45 -9.94 -7.55
CA ALA A 80 -1.36 -10.83 -7.91
C ALA A 80 -1.26 -11.99 -6.90
N PHE A 81 -1.27 -11.68 -5.61
CA PHE A 81 -1.24 -12.68 -4.53
C PHE A 81 -2.36 -13.71 -4.64
N SER A 82 -3.60 -13.26 -4.83
CA SER A 82 -4.76 -14.15 -4.99
C SER A 82 -4.66 -15.03 -6.24
N ARG A 83 -4.12 -14.52 -7.35
CA ARG A 83 -3.89 -15.30 -8.57
C ARG A 83 -2.82 -16.37 -8.38
N TYR A 84 -1.72 -16.05 -7.71
CA TYR A 84 -0.67 -17.03 -7.39
C TYR A 84 -1.20 -18.14 -6.48
N ILE A 85 -1.93 -17.80 -5.41
CA ILE A 85 -2.57 -18.82 -4.55
C ILE A 85 -3.54 -19.70 -5.35
N THR A 86 -4.35 -19.10 -6.22
CA THR A 86 -5.31 -19.87 -7.04
C THR A 86 -4.61 -20.84 -7.99
N ASN A 87 -3.45 -20.47 -8.54
CA ASN A 87 -2.67 -21.35 -9.39
C ASN A 87 -1.96 -22.45 -8.59
N LEU A 88 -1.38 -22.13 -7.43
CA LEU A 88 -0.77 -23.12 -6.54
C LEU A 88 -1.79 -24.15 -6.06
N ASN A 89 -2.98 -23.70 -5.60
CA ASN A 89 -4.04 -24.60 -5.15
C ASN A 89 -4.56 -25.54 -6.25
N LYS A 90 -4.49 -25.15 -7.54
CA LYS A 90 -4.82 -26.06 -8.65
C LYS A 90 -3.79 -27.18 -8.83
N LEU A 91 -2.54 -26.92 -8.47
CA LEU A 91 -1.43 -27.87 -8.57
C LEU A 91 -1.30 -28.73 -7.30
N ASP A 92 -1.69 -28.19 -6.14
CA ASP A 92 -1.62 -28.87 -4.84
C ASP A 92 -2.69 -29.95 -4.64
N GLY A 93 -3.82 -29.89 -5.37
CA GLY A 93 -4.91 -30.87 -5.25
C GLY A 93 -5.40 -30.99 -3.79
N ASP A 94 -5.15 -32.15 -3.18
CA ASP A 94 -5.55 -32.46 -1.80
C ASP A 94 -4.78 -31.67 -0.73
N TYR A 95 -3.65 -31.05 -1.08
CA TYR A 95 -2.84 -30.21 -0.18
C TYR A 95 -3.16 -28.72 -0.29
N ALA A 96 -4.21 -28.35 -1.04
CA ALA A 96 -4.57 -26.95 -1.26
C ALA A 96 -4.91 -26.24 0.05
N VAL A 97 -4.01 -25.36 0.50
CA VAL A 97 -4.23 -24.53 1.69
C VAL A 97 -5.02 -23.29 1.28
N SER A 98 -6.34 -23.42 1.27
CA SER A 98 -7.25 -22.31 1.00
C SER A 98 -7.69 -21.64 2.30
N LEU A 99 -7.19 -20.43 2.55
CA LEU A 99 -7.78 -19.50 3.53
C LEU A 99 -9.02 -18.76 2.97
N LYS A 100 -9.52 -19.18 1.81
CA LYS A 100 -10.56 -18.47 1.04
C LYS A 100 -11.93 -18.45 1.73
N ASP A 101 -12.17 -19.39 2.65
CA ASP A 101 -13.45 -19.55 3.36
C ASP A 101 -13.52 -18.78 4.68
N GLN A 102 -12.49 -18.01 5.06
CA GLN A 102 -12.58 -17.13 6.22
C GLN A 102 -13.20 -15.79 5.82
N THR A 103 -14.47 -15.62 6.20
CA THR A 103 -15.22 -14.34 6.20
C THR A 103 -14.55 -13.24 7.02
N TRP A 104 -13.63 -13.62 7.91
CA TRP A 104 -12.86 -12.76 8.81
C TRP A 104 -11.61 -13.55 9.24
N PRO A 105 -10.38 -13.01 9.17
CA PRO A 105 -10.02 -11.60 9.31
C PRO A 105 -9.76 -10.85 7.99
N PRO A 106 -9.76 -9.50 7.99
CA PRO A 106 -9.38 -8.74 6.80
C PRO A 106 -7.96 -9.12 6.39
N SER A 107 -7.76 -9.42 5.10
CA SER A 107 -6.42 -9.69 4.58
C SER A 107 -5.47 -8.57 5.00
N THR A 108 -4.21 -8.90 5.32
CA THR A 108 -3.20 -7.91 5.75
C THR A 108 -3.15 -6.72 4.78
N VAL A 109 -3.34 -6.99 3.49
CA VAL A 109 -3.46 -5.97 2.44
C VAL A 109 -4.64 -5.01 2.67
N LYS A 110 -5.84 -5.51 3.00
CA LYS A 110 -7.03 -4.68 3.27
C LYS A 110 -6.84 -3.79 4.49
N VAL A 111 -6.17 -4.27 5.54
CA VAL A 111 -5.82 -3.47 6.72
C VAL A 111 -4.88 -2.32 6.33
N ILE A 112 -3.84 -2.60 5.54
CA ILE A 112 -2.90 -1.57 5.06
C ILE A 112 -3.63 -0.55 4.18
N GLN A 113 -4.50 -1.01 3.27
CA GLN A 113 -5.30 -0.11 2.42
C GLN A 113 -6.20 0.81 3.25
N PHE A 114 -6.83 0.29 4.30
CA PHE A 114 -7.64 1.10 5.21
C PHE A 114 -6.81 2.19 5.90
N LEU A 115 -5.63 1.83 6.42
CA LEU A 115 -4.72 2.80 7.04
C LEU A 115 -4.26 3.90 6.07
N LEU A 116 -4.01 3.55 4.81
CA LEU A 116 -3.64 4.53 3.78
C LEU A 116 -4.80 5.47 3.42
N TRP A 117 -6.05 4.99 3.46
CA TRP A 117 -7.23 5.85 3.33
C TRP A 117 -7.36 6.82 4.51
N VAL A 118 -7.14 6.33 5.73
CA VAL A 118 -7.10 7.19 6.92
C VAL A 118 -6.00 8.24 6.79
N ALA A 119 -4.80 7.86 6.33
CA ALA A 119 -3.70 8.80 6.09
C ALA A 119 -4.04 9.86 5.02
N THR A 120 -4.78 9.46 3.99
CA THR A 120 -5.32 10.40 2.98
C THR A 120 -6.26 11.41 3.63
N ALA A 121 -7.22 10.95 4.43
CA ALA A 121 -8.16 11.81 5.14
C ALA A 121 -7.45 12.79 6.09
N ILE A 122 -6.47 12.32 6.87
CA ILE A 122 -5.67 13.17 7.76
C ILE A 122 -4.90 14.22 6.96
N SER A 123 -4.33 13.84 5.82
CA SER A 123 -3.60 14.77 4.95
C SER A 123 -4.52 15.87 4.40
N LEU A 124 -5.74 15.51 3.98
CA LEU A 124 -6.75 16.49 3.54
C LEU A 124 -7.19 17.42 4.67
N VAL A 125 -7.33 16.92 5.90
CA VAL A 125 -7.56 17.76 7.09
C VAL A 125 -6.38 18.72 7.31
N GLY A 126 -5.14 18.25 7.11
CA GLY A 126 -3.93 19.08 7.16
C GLY A 126 -3.96 20.22 6.12
N VAL A 127 -4.46 19.96 4.91
CA VAL A 127 -4.68 21.01 3.89
C VAL A 127 -5.66 22.06 4.40
N ILE A 128 -6.84 21.64 4.88
CA ILE A 128 -7.86 22.57 5.41
C ILE A 128 -7.28 23.41 6.55
N TYR A 129 -6.56 22.77 7.46
CA TYR A 129 -5.91 23.44 8.60
C TYR A 129 -4.88 24.48 8.15
N ALA A 130 -4.09 24.21 7.11
CA ALA A 130 -3.11 25.15 6.58
C ALA A 130 -3.75 26.28 5.76
N VAL A 131 -4.89 26.01 5.10
CA VAL A 131 -5.63 26.94 4.24
C VAL A 131 -6.47 27.93 5.03
N VAL A 132 -7.17 27.50 6.09
CA VAL A 132 -8.10 28.36 6.85
C VAL A 132 -7.45 29.68 7.29
N PRO A 133 -6.24 29.67 7.88
CA PRO A 133 -5.56 30.90 8.30
C PRO A 133 -5.06 31.81 7.15
N LEU A 134 -5.04 31.34 5.90
CA LEU A 134 -4.69 32.15 4.73
C LEU A 134 -5.85 33.03 4.27
N PHE A 135 -7.10 32.55 4.43
CA PHE A 135 -8.31 33.25 4.00
C PHE A 135 -9.06 33.93 5.14
N CYS A 136 -8.98 33.38 6.34
CA CYS A 136 -9.45 34.00 7.58
C CYS A 136 -8.23 34.22 8.48
N PRO A 137 -7.48 35.31 8.28
CA PRO A 137 -6.43 35.65 9.23
C PRO A 137 -7.08 35.75 10.61
N ALA A 138 -6.53 35.03 11.58
CA ALA A 138 -6.94 35.19 12.96
C ALA A 138 -6.85 36.70 13.27
N VAL A 139 -7.98 37.29 13.66
CA VAL A 139 -8.01 38.64 14.22
C VAL A 139 -7.20 38.56 15.50
N HIS A 140 -5.89 38.77 15.40
CA HIS A 140 -5.03 38.97 16.55
C HIS A 140 -5.36 40.36 17.09
N SER A 141 -6.26 40.40 18.08
CA SER A 141 -6.26 41.39 19.15
C SER A 141 -5.13 41.10 20.13
#